data_AF-A0A0T7GS49-F1
#
_entry.id   AF-A0A0T7GS49-F1
#
_cell.length_a   1.000
_cell.length_b   1.000
_cell.length_c   1.000
_cell.angle_alpha   90.00
_cell.angle_beta   90.00
_cell.angle_gamma   90.00
#
_symmetry.space_group_name_H-M   'P 1'
#
loop_
_entity.id
_entity.type
_entity.pdbx_description
1 polymer ?
#
loop_
_entity_poly.entity_id
_entity_poly.type
_entity_poly.pdbx_seq_one_letter_code
_entity_poly.pdbx_strand_id
1 'polypeptide(L)' 'MSASGIAVFDKTLQTTNIWLDDLMADEVPDRQLAWHVPGAVLHTLRRSDQ' A
#
# COMPACT_ATOMS: atom_id res chain seq x y z
N MET A 1 11.59 -15.62 7.73
CA MET A 1 12.47 -14.59 8.30
C MET A 1 11.69 -13.29 8.32
N SER A 2 11.70 -12.56 9.44
CA SER A 2 11.02 -11.27 9.57
C SER A 2 11.81 -10.19 8.81
N ALA A 3 11.14 -9.37 8.02
CA ALA A 3 11.78 -8.33 7.21
C ALA A 3 12.11 -7.07 8.01
N SER A 4 11.36 -6.81 9.09
CA SER A 4 11.44 -5.60 9.93
C SER A 4 11.73 -5.85 11.41
N GLY A 5 11.84 -7.13 11.84
CA GLY A 5 12.02 -7.51 13.25
C GLY A 5 10.77 -7.37 14.12
N ILE A 6 9.67 -6.83 13.57
CA ILE A 6 8.39 -6.66 14.25
C ILE A 6 7.28 -7.21 13.36
N ALA A 7 6.60 -8.27 13.81
CA ALA A 7 5.63 -9.02 13.02
C ALA A 7 4.46 -8.16 12.46
N VAL A 8 4.04 -7.12 13.19
CA VAL A 8 2.97 -6.22 12.72
C VAL A 8 3.39 -5.39 11.50
N PHE A 9 4.65 -4.96 11.45
CA PHE A 9 5.19 -4.21 10.30
C PHE A 9 5.39 -5.13 9.10
N ASP A 10 5.86 -6.35 9.32
CA ASP A 10 5.95 -7.35 8.24
C ASP A 10 4.58 -7.61 7.60
N LYS A 11 3.54 -7.79 8.42
CA LYS A 11 2.18 -7.99 7.91
C LYS A 11 1.67 -6.77 7.15
N THR A 12 1.96 -5.56 7.64
CA THR A 12 1.57 -4.32 6.97
C THR A 12 2.26 -4.18 5.61
N LEU A 13 3.56 -4.43 5.55
CA LEU A 13 4.33 -4.42 4.30
C LEU A 13 3.85 -5.49 3.32
N GLN A 14 3.59 -6.70 3.81
CA GLN A 14 3.05 -7.79 2.99
C GLN A 14 1.69 -7.42 2.39
N THR A 15 0.75 -6.93 3.20
CA THR A 15 -0.57 -6.52 2.71
C THR A 15 -0.47 -5.37 1.70
N THR A 16 0.44 -4.41 1.93
CA THR A 16 0.67 -3.30 1.00
C THR A 16 1.22 -3.78 -0.34
N ASN A 17 2.19 -4.71 -0.32
CA ASN A 17 2.77 -5.26 -1.54
C ASN A 17 1.76 -6.07 -2.36
N ILE A 18 0.90 -6.85 -1.71
CA ILE A 18 -0.18 -7.58 -2.40
C ILE A 18 -1.10 -6.59 -3.13
N TRP A 19 -1.53 -5.53 -2.44
CA TRP A 19 -2.35 -4.48 -3.05
C TRP A 19 -1.67 -3.80 -4.23
N LEU A 20 -0.36 -3.56 -4.15
CA LEU A 20 0.42 -2.97 -5.24
C LEU A 20 0.51 -3.89 -6.45
N ASP A 21 0.72 -5.18 -6.23
CA ASP A 21 0.78 -6.17 -7.29
C ASP A 21 -0.58 -6.28 -7.99
N ASP A 22 -1.68 -6.28 -7.24
CA ASP A 22 -3.05 -6.26 -7.80
C ASP A 22 -3.30 -4.97 -8.62
N LEU A 23 -2.84 -3.81 -8.12
CA LEU A 23 -3.04 -2.52 -8.79
C LEU A 23 -2.22 -2.39 -10.09
N MET A 24 -1.01 -2.97 -10.11
CA MET A 24 -0.17 -3.06 -11.31
C MET A 24 -0.68 -4.10 -12.30
N ALA A 25 -1.42 -5.13 -11.84
CA ALA A 25 -1.99 -6.15 -12.71
C ALA A 25 -3.21 -5.66 -13.50
N ASP A 26 -4.03 -4.78 -12.91
CA ASP A 26 -5.27 -4.34 -13.55
C ASP A 26 -5.09 -3.13 -14.49
N GLU A 27 -4.40 -2.04 -14.13
CA GLU A 27 -4.51 -0.80 -14.92
C GLU A 27 -3.32 0.18 -14.80
N VAL A 28 -2.30 -0.05 -13.95
CA VAL A 28 -1.28 0.97 -13.67
C VAL A 28 0.13 0.57 -14.18
N PRO A 29 0.53 1.01 -15.39
CA PRO A 29 1.86 0.73 -15.94
C PRO A 29 2.99 1.50 -15.23
N ASP A 30 2.65 2.52 -14.44
CA ASP A 30 3.61 3.31 -13.66
C ASP A 30 3.64 2.85 -12.20
N ARG A 31 4.68 2.08 -11.86
CA ARG A 31 4.94 1.60 -10.50
C ARG A 31 5.01 2.75 -9.49
N GLN A 32 5.52 3.91 -9.89
CA GLN A 32 5.65 5.07 -9.02
C GLN A 32 4.27 5.67 -8.70
N LEU A 33 3.37 5.68 -9.68
CA LEU A 33 1.97 6.04 -9.46
C LEU A 33 1.27 5.03 -8.55
N ALA A 34 1.48 3.72 -8.75
CA ALA A 34 0.91 2.68 -7.92
C ALA A 34 1.32 2.82 -6.44
N TRP A 35 2.55 3.25 -6.15
CA TRP A 35 3.02 3.54 -4.79
C TRP A 35 2.30 4.74 -4.13
N HIS A 36 1.85 5.70 -4.91
CA HIS A 36 1.16 6.89 -4.38
C HIS A 36 -0.33 6.66 -4.10
N VAL A 37 -0.97 5.69 -4.76
CA VAL A 37 -2.40 5.41 -4.61
C VAL A 37 -2.79 5.06 -3.15
N PRO A 38 -2.11 4.13 -2.44
CA PRO A 38 -2.45 3.82 -1.05
C PRO A 38 -2.32 5.04 -0.13
N GLY A 39 -1.28 5.87 -0.33
CA GLY A 39 -1.08 7.10 0.44
C GLY A 39 -2.18 8.13 0.20
N ALA A 40 -2.64 8.28 -1.05
CA ALA A 40 -3.75 9.15 -1.40
C ALA A 40 -5.08 8.68 -0.79
N VAL A 41 -5.38 7.38 -0.85
CA VAL A 41 -6.60 6.80 -0.26
C VAL A 41 -6.62 7.01 1.25
N LEU A 42 -5.55 6.65 1.97
CA LEU A 42 -5.46 6.82 3.42
C LEU A 42 -5.58 8.29 3.84
N HIS A 43 -4.97 9.20 3.09
CA HIS A 43 -5.05 10.63 3.39
C HIS A 43 -6.45 11.20 3.15
N THR A 44 -7.16 10.67 2.15
CA THR A 44 -8.57 11.03 1.87
C THR A 44 -9.49 10.51 2.97
N LEU A 45 -9.32 9.26 3.39
CA LEU A 45 -10.07 8.66 4.50
C LEU A 45 -9.83 9.38 5.83
N ARG A 46 -8.59 9.82 6.08
CA ARG A 46 -8.26 10.63 7.27
C ARG A 46 -8.94 11.99 7.26
N ARG A 47 -9.13 12.59 6.08
CA ARG A 47 -9.83 13.89 5.95
C ARG A 47 -11.35 13.77 6.02
N SER A 48 -11.93 12.61 5.72
CA SER A 48 -13.38 12.41 5.78
C SER A 48 -13.92 12.20 7.20
N ASP A 49 -13.04 12.04 8.19
CA ASP A 49 -13.37 11.85 9.61
C ASP A 49 -13.30 13.16 10.43
N GLN A 50 -13.16 14.31 9.76
CA GLN A 50 -13.08 15.64 10.36
C GLN A 50 -14.11 16.58 9.75
#